data_AF-A0A1C7LYV5-F1
#
_entry.id   AF-A0A1C7LYV5-F1
#
_cell.length_a   1.000
_cell.length_b   1.000
_cell.length_c   1.000
_cell.angle_alpha   90.00
_cell.angle_beta   90.00
_cell.angle_gamma   90.00
#
_symmetry.space_group_name_H-M   'P 1'
#
loop_
_entity.id
_entity.type
_entity.pdbx_description
1 polymer ?
#
loop_
_entity_poly.entity_id
_entity_poly.type
_entity_poly.pdbx_seq_one_letter_code
_entity_poly.pdbx_strand_id
1 'polypeptide(L)'
;MPSINVNGMDEGSGMPSINVGFADGPSIPQISIPGGSASGRSPQQDAPQMVSVTRSGLYCGGCGGAIIGRIVSAMGARWHPGCFRCCICNELLENLSSYEHNGRPYCHLDYHERYAPKCYHCETAIVDERFITLDDPELGKRTYHEQHFFCAECGDPFLPPALPGAANRTFEGDGAFAAGDDDVGFTVYRGHPYCEACHVRLRMPKCKKCKKSIRDGMQAVEALGGKWCWECFTCASCEKPFEDPAFFQRDGKPFCERCFSIMIKSEM
;
A
#
# COMPACT_ATOMS: atom_id res chain seq x y z
N MET A 1 -2.17 -29.04 31.96
CA MET A 1 -0.88 -28.41 31.60
C MET A 1 -0.07 -29.43 30.80
N PRO A 2 0.33 -29.03 29.59
CA PRO A 2 1.77 -28.89 29.28
C PRO A 2 2.01 -27.58 28.49
N SER A 3 2.90 -26.67 28.88
CA SER A 3 4.38 -26.70 28.91
C SER A 3 5.00 -26.59 27.50
N ILE A 4 5.30 -25.33 27.15
CA ILE A 4 6.13 -24.89 26.02
C ILE A 4 7.58 -25.31 26.22
N ASN A 5 8.24 -25.71 25.14
CA ASN A 5 9.70 -25.71 25.06
C ASN A 5 10.14 -25.10 23.72
N VAL A 6 11.04 -24.12 23.80
CA VAL A 6 11.73 -23.46 22.69
C VAL A 6 13.22 -23.81 22.76
N ASN A 7 13.86 -23.95 21.59
CA ASN A 7 15.28 -23.73 21.24
C ASN A 7 15.48 -24.32 19.83
N GLY A 8 15.70 -23.54 18.77
CA GLY A 8 16.99 -22.95 18.34
C GLY A 8 17.67 -23.93 17.35
N MET A 9 18.27 -23.62 16.20
CA MET A 9 18.79 -22.46 15.44
C MET A 9 18.73 -22.90 13.94
N ASP A 10 18.88 -22.09 12.88
CA ASP A 10 20.04 -21.30 12.50
C ASP A 10 19.89 -20.67 11.09
N GLU A 11 20.66 -19.60 10.83
CA GLU A 11 21.12 -19.05 9.53
C GLU A 11 20.08 -18.63 8.47
N GLY A 12 20.07 -17.44 7.87
CA GLY A 12 21.01 -16.33 7.83
C GLY A 12 20.72 -15.55 6.54
N SER A 13 20.52 -14.22 6.61
CA SER A 13 20.57 -13.29 5.46
C SER A 13 20.59 -11.87 6.00
N GLY A 14 21.74 -11.21 5.86
CA GLY A 14 22.01 -9.88 6.39
C GLY A 14 21.11 -8.80 5.80
N MET A 15 20.49 -8.02 6.68
CA MET A 15 19.87 -6.76 6.34
C MET A 15 20.95 -5.68 6.16
N PRO A 16 20.94 -4.89 5.07
CA PRO A 16 21.71 -3.66 5.03
C PRO A 16 20.97 -2.55 5.80
N SER A 17 21.56 -2.13 6.90
CA SER A 17 21.22 -0.90 7.63
C SER A 17 21.64 0.33 6.84
N ILE A 18 20.72 1.28 6.62
CA ILE A 18 21.06 2.58 6.04
C ILE A 18 21.02 3.63 7.16
N ASN A 19 22.20 4.04 7.60
CA ASN A 19 22.40 5.24 8.42
C ASN A 19 22.14 6.48 7.56
N VAL A 20 21.20 7.33 7.97
CA VAL A 20 21.03 8.67 7.39
C VAL A 20 21.85 9.64 8.24
N GLY A 21 23.10 9.86 7.81
CA GLY A 21 23.93 10.96 8.31
C GLY A 21 23.53 12.27 7.64
N PHE A 22 23.24 13.28 8.44
CA PHE A 22 23.14 14.67 8.00
C PHE A 22 24.53 15.14 7.53
N ALA A 23 24.61 15.67 6.32
CA ALA A 23 25.78 16.36 5.84
C ALA A 23 25.36 17.73 5.28
N ASP A 24 25.90 18.75 5.95
CA ASP A 24 25.91 20.16 5.60
C ASP A 24 26.11 20.42 4.10
N GLY A 25 25.34 21.38 3.59
CA GLY A 25 25.51 21.91 2.24
C GLY A 25 26.82 22.69 2.10
N PRO A 26 27.42 22.71 0.90
CA PRO A 26 28.41 23.71 0.55
C PRO A 26 27.91 24.66 -0.56
N SER A 27 27.81 25.93 -0.17
CA SER A 27 28.30 27.15 -0.82
C SER A 27 28.51 27.18 -2.34
N ILE A 28 27.77 28.11 -2.97
CA ILE A 28 27.87 28.58 -4.34
C ILE A 28 29.24 29.29 -4.59
N PRO A 29 30.01 28.95 -5.64
CA PRO A 29 31.17 29.75 -6.02
C PRO A 29 30.76 30.98 -6.84
N GLN A 30 31.22 32.16 -6.41
CA GLN A 30 31.08 33.44 -7.12
C GLN A 30 32.06 33.50 -8.31
N ILE A 31 31.52 33.80 -9.50
CA ILE A 31 32.28 34.02 -10.73
C ILE A 31 32.69 35.49 -10.80
N SER A 32 34.00 35.76 -10.73
CA SER A 32 34.59 37.08 -10.92
C SER A 32 35.02 37.27 -12.37
N ILE A 33 34.47 38.28 -13.04
CA ILE A 33 34.90 38.76 -14.36
C ILE A 33 35.94 39.87 -14.19
N PRO A 34 37.02 39.87 -14.99
CA PRO A 34 37.67 41.12 -15.37
C PRO A 34 37.70 41.31 -16.89
N GLY A 35 37.34 42.51 -17.33
CA GLY A 35 37.50 42.98 -18.70
C GLY A 35 38.78 43.81 -18.90
N GLY A 36 39.18 43.95 -20.16
CA GLY A 36 39.78 45.19 -20.69
C GLY A 36 41.26 45.20 -21.12
N SER A 37 41.47 44.98 -22.43
CA SER A 37 42.30 45.80 -23.35
C SER A 37 43.84 45.62 -23.51
N ALA A 38 44.18 45.19 -24.73
CA ALA A 38 45.02 45.88 -25.74
C ALA A 38 46.40 45.30 -26.16
N SER A 39 46.55 45.26 -27.51
CA SER A 39 47.77 45.44 -28.34
C SER A 39 48.58 44.21 -28.81
N GLY A 40 48.23 43.75 -30.02
CA GLY A 40 49.10 43.75 -31.22
C GLY A 40 50.35 42.87 -31.32
N ARG A 41 50.33 41.87 -32.24
CA ARG A 41 51.34 41.62 -33.30
C ARG A 41 50.97 40.41 -34.19
N SER A 42 51.35 40.50 -35.46
CA SER A 42 50.96 39.68 -36.61
C SER A 42 51.82 38.40 -36.80
N PRO A 43 51.69 37.62 -37.90
CA PRO A 43 51.34 36.21 -37.84
C PRO A 43 52.51 35.27 -38.15
N GLN A 44 52.64 34.17 -37.42
CA GLN A 44 53.55 33.09 -37.80
C GLN A 44 52.76 31.78 -37.87
N GLN A 45 52.78 31.23 -39.08
CA GLN A 45 52.23 29.94 -39.45
C GLN A 45 52.93 28.86 -38.65
N ASP A 46 52.18 28.15 -37.82
CA ASP A 46 52.60 26.88 -37.26
C ASP A 46 51.42 25.92 -37.33
N ALA A 47 51.58 24.88 -38.15
CA ALA A 47 50.68 23.75 -38.21
C ALA A 47 50.88 22.87 -36.97
N PRO A 48 49.84 22.48 -36.23
CA PRO A 48 49.90 21.29 -35.41
C PRO A 48 49.29 20.15 -36.23
N GLN A 49 50.12 19.28 -36.78
CA GLN A 49 50.42 17.99 -36.14
C GLN A 49 49.15 17.29 -35.64
N MET A 50 48.75 16.30 -36.45
CA MET A 50 47.89 15.17 -36.11
C MET A 50 48.26 14.61 -34.73
N VAL A 51 47.58 15.09 -33.70
CA VAL A 51 47.54 14.41 -32.41
C VAL A 51 46.67 13.17 -32.59
N SER A 52 47.28 12.00 -32.46
CA SER A 52 46.58 10.73 -32.29
C SER A 52 45.84 10.77 -30.96
N VAL A 53 44.63 11.32 -30.95
CA VAL A 53 43.75 11.33 -29.78
C VAL A 53 43.14 9.94 -29.65
N THR A 54 43.47 9.27 -28.56
CA THR A 54 42.77 8.10 -28.02
C THR A 54 41.27 8.25 -28.22
N ARG A 55 40.60 7.24 -28.81
CA ARG A 55 39.19 7.26 -29.26
C ARG A 55 38.17 7.40 -28.12
N SER A 56 38.15 8.53 -27.43
CA SER A 56 37.19 8.85 -26.37
C SER A 56 36.26 9.97 -26.84
N GLY A 57 35.68 9.83 -28.03
CA GLY A 57 34.59 10.69 -28.47
C GLY A 57 33.34 10.44 -27.62
N LEU A 58 32.60 11.49 -27.30
CA LEU A 58 31.30 11.35 -26.65
C LEU A 58 30.28 10.97 -27.72
N TYR A 59 29.61 9.84 -27.58
CA TYR A 59 28.61 9.39 -28.54
C TYR A 59 27.20 9.59 -27.97
N CYS A 60 26.27 9.99 -28.84
CA CYS A 60 24.88 10.20 -28.46
C CYS A 60 24.15 8.86 -28.29
N GLY A 61 23.51 8.66 -27.14
CA GLY A 61 22.66 7.49 -26.87
C GLY A 61 21.44 7.36 -27.80
N GLY A 62 21.03 8.45 -28.46
CA GLY A 62 19.88 8.47 -29.36
C GLY A 62 20.21 8.17 -30.82
N CYS A 63 21.29 8.76 -31.37
CA CYS A 63 21.66 8.62 -32.78
C CYS A 63 22.98 7.87 -33.01
N GLY A 64 23.74 7.55 -31.96
CA GLY A 64 25.06 6.90 -32.03
C GLY A 64 26.19 7.80 -32.56
N GLY A 65 25.89 9.00 -33.04
CA GLY A 65 26.86 9.94 -33.58
C GLY A 65 27.71 10.62 -32.51
N ALA A 66 28.88 11.13 -32.88
CA ALA A 66 29.72 11.93 -31.99
C ALA A 66 29.02 13.24 -31.61
N ILE A 67 29.11 13.62 -30.34
CA ILE A 67 28.57 14.86 -29.80
C ILE A 67 29.65 15.92 -29.86
N ILE A 68 29.34 17.02 -30.54
CA ILE A 68 30.19 18.19 -30.67
C ILE A 68 29.39 19.39 -30.19
N GLY A 69 29.89 20.12 -29.20
CA GLY A 69 29.21 21.28 -28.62
C GLY A 69 28.34 20.94 -27.41
N ARG A 70 27.10 21.45 -27.38
CA ARG A 70 26.19 21.25 -26.25
C ARG A 70 25.77 19.80 -26.10
N ILE A 71 25.66 19.38 -24.85
CA ILE A 71 25.39 18.01 -24.43
C ILE A 71 24.29 18.06 -23.37
N VAL A 72 23.33 17.14 -23.50
CA VAL A 72 22.41 16.81 -22.41
C VAL A 72 22.91 15.52 -21.76
N SER A 73 23.25 15.60 -20.47
CA SER A 73 23.63 14.44 -19.67
C SER A 73 22.43 14.02 -18.83
N ALA A 74 21.87 12.85 -19.14
CA ALA A 74 20.71 12.33 -18.44
C ALA A 74 20.73 10.80 -18.48
N MET A 75 20.26 10.17 -17.40
CA MET A 75 19.99 8.73 -17.36
C MET A 75 21.25 7.89 -17.67
N GLY A 76 22.38 8.28 -17.08
CA GLY A 76 23.68 7.61 -17.29
C GLY A 76 24.28 7.75 -18.70
N ALA A 77 23.62 8.43 -19.62
CA ALA A 77 24.03 8.58 -21.01
C ALA A 77 24.16 10.06 -21.43
N ARG A 78 24.73 10.26 -22.63
CA ARG A 78 24.94 11.58 -23.23
C ARG A 78 24.12 11.69 -24.50
N TRP A 79 23.50 12.85 -24.71
CA TRP A 79 22.55 13.07 -25.80
C TRP A 79 22.80 14.42 -26.48
N HIS A 80 22.51 14.50 -27.78
CA HIS A 80 22.31 15.81 -28.40
C HIS A 80 20.99 16.42 -27.87
N PRO A 81 20.91 17.75 -27.71
CA PRO A 81 19.69 18.43 -27.27
C PRO A 81 18.43 18.02 -28.05
N GLY A 82 18.51 17.94 -29.38
CA GLY A 82 17.39 17.49 -30.22
C GLY A 82 17.15 15.98 -30.25
N CYS A 83 18.11 15.18 -29.77
CA CYS A 83 17.97 13.72 -29.69
C CYS A 83 17.40 13.25 -28.34
N PHE A 84 17.43 14.10 -27.31
CA PHE A 84 16.83 13.81 -26.02
C PHE A 84 15.34 14.15 -26.01
N ARG A 85 14.53 13.21 -26.51
CA ARG A 85 13.08 13.38 -26.67
C ARG A 85 12.32 12.16 -26.19
N CYS A 86 11.09 12.36 -25.75
CA CYS A 86 10.22 11.25 -25.36
C CYS A 86 10.01 10.30 -26.54
N CYS A 87 10.15 9.00 -26.32
CA CYS A 87 10.00 8.01 -27.39
C CYS A 87 8.56 7.76 -27.85
N ILE A 88 7.57 8.37 -27.18
CA ILE A 88 6.15 8.26 -27.53
C ILE A 88 5.68 9.56 -28.18
N CYS A 89 5.72 10.68 -27.46
CA CYS A 89 5.23 11.96 -27.96
C CYS A 89 6.27 12.80 -28.73
N ASN A 90 7.55 12.40 -28.76
CA ASN A 90 8.66 13.13 -29.38
C ASN A 90 8.96 14.54 -28.81
N GLU A 91 8.37 14.90 -27.67
CA GLU A 91 8.65 16.16 -26.96
C GLU A 91 10.11 16.20 -26.48
N LEU A 92 10.76 17.37 -26.58
CA LEU A 92 12.13 17.54 -26.08
C LEU A 92 12.15 17.55 -24.56
N LEU A 93 13.05 16.76 -23.97
CA LEU A 93 13.12 16.57 -22.53
C LEU A 93 14.22 17.39 -21.86
N GLU A 94 14.93 18.27 -22.60
CA GLU A 94 16.03 19.10 -22.05
C GLU A 94 15.60 19.94 -20.84
N ASN A 95 14.32 20.35 -20.79
CA ASN A 95 13.76 21.20 -19.75
C ASN A 95 12.59 20.54 -18.98
N LEU A 96 12.38 19.24 -19.18
CA LEU A 96 11.28 18.49 -18.57
C LEU A 96 11.83 17.37 -17.69
N SER A 97 11.00 16.88 -16.76
CA SER A 97 11.31 15.65 -16.05
C SER A 97 11.34 14.47 -17.01
N SER A 98 12.49 13.78 -17.04
CA SER A 98 12.76 12.64 -17.92
C SER A 98 12.89 11.35 -17.12
N TYR A 99 12.24 10.29 -17.58
CA TYR A 99 12.22 8.98 -16.93
C TYR A 99 12.79 7.88 -17.84
N GLU A 100 13.48 6.91 -17.24
CA GLU A 100 14.10 5.78 -17.98
C GLU A 100 13.26 4.54 -17.92
N HIS A 101 13.01 3.94 -19.09
CA HIS A 101 12.58 2.55 -19.15
C HIS A 101 13.32 1.83 -20.28
N ASN A 102 14.07 0.78 -19.94
CA ASN A 102 14.87 -0.03 -20.88
C ASN A 102 15.81 0.82 -21.76
N GLY A 103 16.53 1.77 -21.16
CA GLY A 103 17.47 2.66 -21.87
C GLY A 103 16.83 3.68 -22.82
N ARG A 104 15.50 3.86 -22.77
CA ARG A 104 14.77 4.83 -23.59
C ARG A 104 14.21 5.96 -22.72
N PRO A 105 14.28 7.23 -23.19
CA PRO A 105 13.72 8.37 -22.49
C PRO A 105 12.20 8.54 -22.72
N TYR A 106 11.48 8.83 -21.63
CA TYR A 106 10.06 9.12 -21.59
C TYR A 106 9.80 10.44 -20.85
N CYS A 107 8.74 11.16 -21.24
CA CYS A 107 8.23 12.25 -20.43
C CYS A 107 7.49 11.71 -19.19
N HIS A 108 7.26 12.57 -18.20
CA HIS A 108 6.48 12.22 -17.00
C HIS A 108 5.15 11.54 -17.32
N LEU A 109 4.31 12.13 -18.17
CA LEU A 109 2.97 11.60 -18.46
C LEU A 109 3.05 10.20 -19.11
N ASP A 110 3.80 10.08 -20.21
CA ASP A 110 3.93 8.84 -20.98
C ASP A 110 4.53 7.70 -20.17
N TYR A 111 5.50 8.01 -19.29
CA TYR A 111 6.11 7.02 -18.42
C TYR A 111 5.08 6.47 -17.42
N HIS A 112 4.41 7.35 -16.69
CA HIS A 112 3.47 6.93 -15.66
C HIS A 112 2.21 6.27 -16.26
N GLU A 113 1.73 6.71 -17.42
CA GLU A 113 0.57 6.09 -18.07
C GLU A 113 0.82 4.62 -18.48
N ARG A 114 2.06 4.31 -18.89
CA ARG A 114 2.46 2.98 -19.36
C ARG A 114 2.88 2.05 -18.22
N TYR A 115 3.64 2.57 -17.27
CA TYR A 115 4.41 1.76 -16.33
C TYR A 115 3.99 1.93 -14.87
N ALA A 116 3.25 2.99 -14.53
CA ALA A 116 2.80 3.15 -13.16
C ALA A 116 1.65 2.17 -12.84
N PRO A 117 1.56 1.71 -11.58
CA PRO A 117 0.41 0.93 -11.14
C PRO A 117 -0.87 1.73 -11.31
N LYS A 118 -1.97 1.05 -11.65
CA LYS A 118 -3.28 1.69 -11.83
C LYS A 118 -4.13 1.50 -10.59
N CYS A 119 -4.84 2.54 -10.20
CA CYS A 119 -5.79 2.43 -9.11
C CYS A 119 -6.98 1.58 -9.52
N TYR A 120 -7.31 0.57 -8.71
CA TYR A 120 -8.43 -0.33 -8.97
C TYR A 120 -9.79 0.38 -8.92
N HIS A 121 -9.89 1.51 -8.21
CA HIS A 121 -11.15 2.25 -8.07
C HIS A 121 -11.41 3.23 -9.23
N CYS A 122 -10.43 4.05 -9.61
CA CYS A 122 -10.60 5.10 -10.61
C CYS A 122 -9.92 4.79 -11.95
N GLU A 123 -9.23 3.66 -12.06
CA GLU A 123 -8.54 3.16 -13.27
C GLU A 123 -7.41 4.05 -13.79
N THR A 124 -7.07 5.13 -13.09
CA THR A 124 -5.97 6.03 -13.43
C THR A 124 -4.63 5.53 -12.88
N ALA A 125 -3.56 5.88 -13.59
CA ALA A 125 -2.19 5.66 -13.14
C ALA A 125 -1.92 6.40 -11.83
N ILE A 126 -1.31 5.70 -10.86
CA ILE A 126 -0.93 6.26 -9.58
C ILE A 126 0.46 6.87 -9.74
N VAL A 127 0.51 8.20 -9.80
CA VAL A 127 1.76 8.97 -9.88
C VAL A 127 2.34 9.21 -8.48
N ASP A 128 1.48 9.21 -7.46
CA ASP A 128 1.86 9.47 -6.08
C ASP A 128 2.90 8.47 -5.56
N GLU A 129 3.89 8.98 -4.82
CA GLU A 129 4.91 8.14 -4.17
C GLU A 129 4.29 7.21 -3.11
N ARG A 130 3.14 7.60 -2.55
CA ARG A 130 2.40 6.80 -1.57
C ARG A 130 1.13 6.24 -2.19
N PHE A 131 0.99 4.93 -2.12
CA PHE A 131 -0.17 4.21 -2.60
C PHE A 131 -0.40 2.94 -1.79
N ILE A 132 -1.64 2.49 -1.76
CA ILE A 132 -2.04 1.34 -0.95
C ILE A 132 -2.05 0.10 -1.84
N THR A 133 -1.38 -0.95 -1.40
CA THR A 133 -1.44 -2.27 -2.01
C THR A 133 -2.32 -3.18 -1.18
N LEU A 134 -3.20 -3.92 -1.84
CA LEU A 134 -4.00 -4.95 -1.22
C LEU A 134 -3.70 -6.29 -1.88
N ASP A 135 -3.05 -7.19 -1.15
CA ASP A 135 -2.83 -8.57 -1.57
C ASP A 135 -3.96 -9.43 -1.01
N ASP A 136 -4.86 -9.86 -1.89
CA ASP A 136 -5.93 -10.80 -1.55
C ASP A 136 -5.59 -12.17 -2.18
N PRO A 137 -5.58 -13.27 -1.41
CA PRO A 137 -5.18 -14.59 -1.92
C PRO A 137 -6.15 -15.13 -2.99
N GLU A 138 -7.41 -14.69 -3.02
CA GLU A 138 -8.41 -15.14 -4.00
C GLU A 138 -8.45 -14.23 -5.24
N LEU A 139 -8.20 -12.93 -5.11
CA LEU A 139 -8.33 -11.96 -6.20
C LEU A 139 -7.01 -11.28 -6.63
N GLY A 140 -5.88 -11.66 -6.04
CA GLY A 140 -4.55 -11.17 -6.37
C GLY A 140 -4.24 -9.77 -5.85
N LYS A 141 -3.06 -9.27 -6.24
CA LYS A 141 -2.54 -7.97 -5.83
C LYS A 141 -3.24 -6.81 -6.55
N ARG A 142 -3.71 -5.84 -5.79
CA ARG A 142 -4.35 -4.61 -6.29
C ARG A 142 -3.71 -3.37 -5.70
N THR A 143 -3.85 -2.25 -6.40
CA THR A 143 -3.29 -0.96 -6.01
C THR A 143 -4.36 0.12 -5.96
N TYR A 144 -4.27 1.03 -5.01
CA TYR A 144 -5.23 2.12 -4.79
C TYR A 144 -4.49 3.42 -4.47
N HIS A 145 -5.06 4.56 -4.87
CA HIS A 145 -4.68 5.84 -4.28
C HIS A 145 -5.04 5.84 -2.79
N GLU A 146 -4.29 6.58 -1.96
CA GLU A 146 -4.60 6.75 -0.52
C GLU A 146 -6.06 7.22 -0.32
N GLN A 147 -6.54 8.09 -1.19
CA GLN A 147 -7.89 8.67 -1.14
C GLN A 147 -8.98 7.73 -1.66
N HIS A 148 -8.64 6.71 -2.44
CA HIS A 148 -9.60 5.78 -3.04
C HIS A 148 -9.65 4.44 -2.30
N PHE A 149 -9.06 4.36 -1.11
CA PHE A 149 -9.13 3.21 -0.23
C PHE A 149 -10.07 3.53 0.94
N PHE A 150 -11.35 3.23 0.74
CA PHE A 150 -12.43 3.51 1.68
C PHE A 150 -13.37 2.31 1.80
N CYS A 151 -14.19 2.31 2.86
CA CYS A 151 -15.14 1.25 3.10
C CYS A 151 -16.17 1.15 1.96
N ALA A 152 -16.30 -0.03 1.35
CA ALA A 152 -17.23 -0.24 0.23
C ALA A 152 -18.71 -0.08 0.60
N GLU A 153 -19.03 -0.05 1.90
CA GLU A 153 -20.40 0.06 2.39
C GLU A 153 -20.75 1.49 2.86
N CYS A 154 -19.91 2.12 3.67
CA CYS A 154 -20.20 3.47 4.21
C CYS A 154 -19.48 4.60 3.47
N GLY A 155 -18.46 4.29 2.66
CA GLY A 155 -17.64 5.29 1.97
C GLY A 155 -16.64 6.01 2.88
N ASP A 156 -16.61 5.72 4.18
CA ASP A 156 -15.65 6.34 5.08
C ASP A 156 -14.23 5.89 4.75
N PRO A 157 -13.27 6.84 4.64
CA PRO A 157 -11.87 6.51 4.44
C PRO A 157 -11.32 5.80 5.68
N PHE A 158 -10.47 4.79 5.47
CA PHE A 158 -9.82 4.07 6.57
C PHE A 158 -8.72 4.90 7.22
N LEU A 159 -8.04 5.71 6.41
CA LEU A 159 -6.95 6.54 6.85
C LEU A 159 -7.51 7.88 7.40
N PRO A 160 -7.08 8.31 8.59
CA PRO A 160 -7.37 9.66 9.04
C PRO A 160 -6.74 10.67 8.08
N PRO A 161 -7.34 11.87 7.92
CA PRO A 161 -6.74 12.92 7.10
C PRO A 161 -5.33 13.21 7.62
N ALA A 162 -4.36 13.20 6.70
CA ALA A 162 -2.94 13.28 7.00
C ALA A 162 -2.65 14.39 8.02
N LEU A 163 -2.42 14.00 9.27
CA LEU A 163 -1.79 14.86 10.25
C LEU A 163 -0.35 15.09 9.77
N PRO A 164 0.15 16.34 9.75
CA PRO A 164 1.53 16.61 9.37
C PRO A 164 2.47 15.81 10.27
N GLY A 165 3.19 14.83 9.71
CA GLY A 165 4.16 13.99 10.43
C GLY A 165 3.91 12.48 10.45
N ALA A 166 2.82 11.96 9.86
CA ALA A 166 2.62 10.51 9.75
C ALA A 166 3.48 9.90 8.62
N ALA A 167 4.34 8.93 8.95
CA ALA A 167 5.21 8.23 8.00
C ALA A 167 4.44 7.32 7.02
N ASN A 168 5.06 7.00 5.89
CA ASN A 168 4.56 6.08 4.85
C ASN A 168 4.25 4.69 5.45
N ARG A 169 3.08 4.11 5.14
CA ARG A 169 2.61 2.85 5.75
C ARG A 169 2.41 1.76 4.69
N THR A 170 3.06 0.61 4.88
CA THR A 170 2.81 -0.64 4.14
C THR A 170 1.90 -1.53 4.98
N PHE A 171 0.77 -1.98 4.42
CA PHE A 171 -0.19 -2.85 5.10
C PHE A 171 -0.14 -4.27 4.51
N GLU A 172 0.15 -5.26 5.35
CA GLU A 172 -0.08 -6.68 5.05
C GLU A 172 -1.43 -7.06 5.66
N GLY A 173 -2.43 -7.30 4.81
CA GLY A 173 -3.81 -7.51 5.24
C GLY A 173 -4.14 -8.98 5.43
N ASP A 174 -3.84 -9.56 6.59
CA ASP A 174 -4.32 -10.91 6.94
C ASP A 174 -5.67 -10.88 7.69
N GLY A 175 -6.25 -9.70 7.94
CA GLY A 175 -7.59 -9.57 8.51
C GLY A 175 -7.71 -10.02 9.96
N ALA A 176 -6.59 -10.23 10.66
CA ALA A 176 -6.58 -10.34 12.10
C ALA A 176 -6.67 -8.92 12.70
N PHE A 177 -7.61 -8.71 13.61
CA PHE A 177 -7.72 -7.47 14.38
C PHE A 177 -6.48 -7.36 15.30
N ALA A 178 -5.38 -6.85 14.76
CA ALA A 178 -4.19 -6.56 15.54
C ALA A 178 -4.53 -5.39 16.48
N ALA A 179 -4.56 -5.68 17.78
CA ALA A 179 -4.66 -4.68 18.83
C ALA A 179 -3.31 -3.93 18.98
N GLY A 180 -2.84 -3.30 17.91
CA GLY A 180 -1.73 -2.37 17.88
C GLY A 180 -2.25 -0.94 17.65
N ASP A 181 -1.67 0.04 18.35
CA ASP A 181 -2.09 1.46 18.36
C ASP A 181 -1.91 2.16 16.99
N ASP A 182 -1.29 1.47 16.04
CA ASP A 182 -0.86 1.96 14.74
C ASP A 182 -1.46 1.20 13.53
N ASP A 183 -2.20 0.11 13.75
CA ASP A 183 -2.83 -0.67 12.68
C ASP A 183 -4.26 -0.19 12.38
N VAL A 184 -4.53 0.06 11.09
CA VAL A 184 -5.84 0.54 10.65
C VAL A 184 -6.71 -0.67 10.38
N GLY A 185 -7.53 -1.06 11.36
CA GLY A 185 -8.37 -2.24 11.29
C GLY A 185 -9.43 -2.17 10.17
N PHE A 186 -9.17 -2.84 9.06
CA PHE A 186 -10.16 -3.13 8.01
C PHE A 186 -10.16 -4.63 7.69
N THR A 187 -11.25 -5.09 7.06
CA THR A 187 -11.37 -6.48 6.59
C THR A 187 -11.62 -6.50 5.09
N VAL A 188 -11.01 -7.44 4.39
CA VAL A 188 -11.28 -7.66 2.97
C VAL A 188 -12.32 -8.76 2.82
N TYR A 189 -13.36 -8.51 2.05
CA TYR A 189 -14.37 -9.52 1.76
C TYR A 189 -14.77 -9.44 0.29
N ARG A 190 -14.64 -10.57 -0.43
CA ARG A 190 -14.84 -10.65 -1.88
C ARG A 190 -14.02 -9.58 -2.63
N GLY A 191 -12.80 -9.34 -2.17
CA GLY A 191 -11.90 -8.34 -2.74
C GLY A 191 -12.33 -6.89 -2.55
N HIS A 192 -13.21 -6.58 -1.60
CA HIS A 192 -13.56 -5.21 -1.23
C HIS A 192 -13.25 -4.95 0.25
N PRO A 193 -12.68 -3.79 0.59
CA PRO A 193 -12.36 -3.46 1.98
C PRO A 193 -13.60 -2.92 2.71
N TYR A 194 -13.78 -3.36 3.96
CA TYR A 194 -14.88 -2.95 4.85
C TYR A 194 -14.33 -2.56 6.23
N CYS A 195 -14.88 -1.50 6.82
CA CYS A 195 -14.56 -1.14 8.20
C CYS A 195 -15.16 -2.15 9.18
N GLU A 196 -14.58 -2.24 10.38
CA GLU A 196 -15.06 -3.16 11.42
C GLU A 196 -16.57 -3.01 11.66
N ALA A 197 -17.06 -1.78 11.78
CA ALA A 197 -18.48 -1.51 12.02
C ALA A 197 -19.37 -2.07 10.91
N CYS A 198 -19.00 -1.86 9.65
CA CYS A 198 -19.76 -2.37 8.51
C CYS A 198 -19.62 -3.89 8.37
N HIS A 199 -18.43 -4.45 8.59
CA HIS A 199 -18.21 -5.89 8.58
C HIS A 199 -19.09 -6.58 9.63
N VAL A 200 -19.04 -6.12 10.89
CA VAL A 200 -19.84 -6.66 11.99
C VAL A 200 -21.33 -6.54 11.70
N ARG A 201 -21.79 -5.39 11.21
CA ARG A 201 -23.22 -5.16 10.92
C ARG A 201 -23.75 -6.06 9.78
N LEU A 202 -22.94 -6.26 8.74
CA LEU A 202 -23.37 -6.93 7.51
C LEU A 202 -23.12 -8.43 7.49
N ARG A 203 -22.11 -8.92 8.23
CA ARG A 203 -21.61 -10.29 8.11
C ARG A 203 -21.75 -11.09 9.41
N MET A 204 -21.75 -10.43 10.56
CA MET A 204 -21.83 -11.12 11.83
C MET A 204 -23.26 -11.65 12.08
N PRO A 205 -23.43 -12.91 12.53
CA PRO A 205 -24.74 -13.47 12.81
C PRO A 205 -25.48 -12.66 13.88
N LYS A 206 -26.77 -12.45 13.67
CA LYS A 206 -27.61 -11.67 14.60
C LYS A 206 -28.34 -12.60 15.55
N CYS A 207 -28.36 -12.23 16.83
CA CYS A 207 -29.16 -12.94 17.83
C CYS A 207 -30.65 -12.89 17.47
N LYS A 208 -31.32 -14.04 17.49
CA LYS A 208 -32.77 -14.11 17.22
C LYS A 208 -33.61 -13.28 18.20
N LYS A 209 -33.20 -13.15 19.48
CA LYS A 209 -33.89 -12.36 20.52
C LYS A 209 -33.61 -10.86 20.40
N CYS A 210 -32.36 -10.43 20.64
CA CYS A 210 -32.02 -9.00 20.74
C CYS A 210 -31.65 -8.34 19.41
N LYS A 211 -31.55 -9.11 18.32
CA LYS A 211 -31.16 -8.65 16.96
C LYS A 211 -29.77 -8.02 16.83
N LYS A 212 -28.98 -7.97 17.91
CA LYS A 212 -27.58 -7.52 17.90
C LYS A 212 -26.67 -8.57 17.23
N SER A 213 -25.61 -8.10 16.58
CA SER A 213 -24.54 -8.93 16.02
C SER A 213 -23.76 -9.64 17.14
N ILE A 214 -23.54 -10.95 16.99
CA ILE A 214 -22.81 -11.80 17.92
C ILE A 214 -21.35 -11.86 17.48
N ARG A 215 -20.45 -11.08 18.12
CA ARG A 215 -19.03 -11.01 17.74
C ARG A 215 -18.27 -12.30 18.05
N ASP A 216 -17.18 -12.53 17.31
CA ASP A 216 -16.21 -13.59 17.61
C ASP A 216 -15.61 -13.36 19.01
N GLY A 217 -15.56 -14.41 19.84
CA GLY A 217 -15.19 -14.32 21.26
C GLY A 217 -16.34 -14.08 22.25
N MET A 218 -17.56 -13.77 21.80
CA MET A 218 -18.73 -13.68 22.68
C MET A 218 -19.41 -15.05 22.82
N GLN A 219 -19.73 -15.48 24.05
CA GLN A 219 -20.44 -16.74 24.28
C GLN A 219 -21.79 -16.72 23.54
N ALA A 220 -21.97 -17.68 22.62
CA ALA A 220 -23.12 -17.78 21.76
C ALA A 220 -23.63 -19.22 21.72
N VAL A 221 -24.95 -19.37 21.60
CA VAL A 221 -25.62 -20.66 21.51
C VAL A 221 -26.27 -20.79 20.14
N GLU A 222 -26.00 -21.89 19.45
CA GLU A 222 -26.71 -22.27 18.23
C GLU A 222 -27.79 -23.29 18.56
N ALA A 223 -29.05 -22.86 18.52
CA ALA A 223 -30.20 -23.67 18.90
C ALA A 223 -31.46 -23.16 18.22
N LEU A 224 -32.47 -24.04 18.06
CA LEU A 224 -33.78 -23.67 17.48
C LEU A 224 -33.67 -23.03 16.09
N GLY A 225 -32.74 -23.56 15.27
CA GLY A 225 -32.47 -23.07 13.92
C GLY A 225 -31.99 -21.61 13.86
N GLY A 226 -31.20 -21.16 14.84
CA GLY A 226 -30.63 -19.82 14.87
C GLY A 226 -29.52 -19.66 15.90
N LYS A 227 -28.88 -18.48 15.87
CA LYS A 227 -27.84 -18.12 16.84
C LYS A 227 -28.39 -17.15 17.88
N TRP A 228 -27.91 -17.27 19.11
CA TRP A 228 -28.36 -16.47 20.25
C TRP A 228 -27.16 -16.04 21.10
N CYS A 229 -27.20 -14.81 21.63
CA CYS A 229 -26.27 -14.43 22.70
C CYS A 229 -26.55 -15.31 23.94
N TRP A 230 -25.51 -15.65 24.72
CA TRP A 230 -25.66 -16.44 25.95
C TRP A 230 -26.74 -15.89 26.89
N GLU A 231 -26.72 -14.59 27.16
CA GLU A 231 -27.70 -13.91 28.01
C GLU A 231 -29.12 -13.89 27.43
N CYS A 232 -29.23 -14.01 26.11
CA CYS A 232 -30.51 -13.98 25.41
C CYS A 232 -31.13 -15.37 25.27
N PHE A 233 -30.33 -16.44 25.36
CA PHE A 233 -30.84 -17.80 25.32
C PHE A 233 -31.31 -18.20 26.73
N THR A 234 -32.60 -17.99 26.97
CA THR A 234 -33.22 -18.12 28.30
C THR A 234 -34.39 -19.08 28.29
N CYS A 235 -34.63 -19.78 29.40
CA CYS A 235 -35.79 -20.66 29.57
C CYS A 235 -37.10 -19.89 29.34
N ALA A 236 -38.02 -20.45 28.55
CA ALA A 236 -39.29 -19.80 28.22
C ALA A 236 -40.27 -19.70 29.42
N SER A 237 -40.01 -20.40 30.52
CA SER A 237 -40.88 -20.40 31.71
C SER A 237 -40.32 -19.55 32.86
N CYS A 238 -38.99 -19.53 33.07
CA CYS A 238 -38.38 -18.79 34.18
C CYS A 238 -37.47 -17.65 33.75
N GLU A 239 -37.26 -17.46 32.44
CA GLU A 239 -36.47 -16.39 31.83
C GLU A 239 -34.99 -16.33 32.25
N LYS A 240 -34.50 -17.35 32.96
CA LYS A 240 -33.09 -17.45 33.35
C LYS A 240 -32.24 -18.01 32.21
N PRO A 241 -30.99 -17.55 32.06
CA PRO A 241 -30.02 -18.19 31.18
C PRO A 241 -29.74 -19.61 31.66
N PHE A 242 -29.28 -20.46 30.74
CA PHE A 242 -28.89 -21.82 31.06
C PHE A 242 -27.47 -21.81 31.65
N GLU A 243 -27.27 -22.50 32.77
CA GLU A 243 -25.95 -22.64 33.40
C GLU A 243 -25.08 -23.65 32.62
N ASP A 244 -25.73 -24.67 32.04
CA ASP A 244 -25.13 -25.69 31.18
C ASP A 244 -25.73 -25.64 29.77
N PRO A 245 -24.99 -26.06 28.73
CA PRO A 245 -25.50 -26.13 27.36
C PRO A 245 -26.66 -27.16 27.17
N ALA A 246 -27.04 -27.88 28.23
CA ALA A 246 -28.16 -28.80 28.23
C ALA A 246 -29.51 -28.07 28.43
N PHE A 247 -30.41 -28.21 27.46
CA PHE A 247 -31.78 -27.69 27.53
C PHE A 247 -32.77 -28.68 26.90
N PHE A 248 -34.04 -28.55 27.26
CA PHE A 248 -35.13 -29.33 26.69
C PHE A 248 -35.92 -28.47 25.72
N GLN A 249 -36.31 -29.03 24.57
CA GLN A 249 -37.11 -28.32 23.56
C GLN A 249 -38.54 -28.88 23.54
N ARG A 250 -39.52 -27.99 23.60
CA ARG A 250 -40.94 -28.32 23.38
C ARG A 250 -41.63 -27.18 22.65
N ASP A 251 -42.42 -27.48 21.62
CA ASP A 251 -43.10 -26.50 20.75
C ASP A 251 -42.17 -25.39 20.21
N GLY A 252 -40.91 -25.75 19.91
CA GLY A 252 -39.91 -24.79 19.43
C GLY A 252 -39.39 -23.80 20.49
N LYS A 253 -39.70 -24.02 21.77
CA LYS A 253 -39.24 -23.18 22.90
C LYS A 253 -38.24 -23.95 23.78
N PRO A 254 -37.21 -23.28 24.32
CA PRO A 254 -36.22 -23.91 25.18
C PRO A 254 -36.64 -23.83 26.66
N PHE A 255 -36.42 -24.91 27.41
CA PHE A 255 -36.77 -25.03 28.82
C PHE A 255 -35.63 -25.62 29.62
N CYS A 256 -35.40 -25.10 30.84
CA CYS A 256 -34.43 -25.70 31.76
C CYS A 256 -35.02 -26.98 32.37
N GLU A 257 -34.15 -27.88 32.82
CA GLU A 257 -34.53 -29.19 33.38
C GLU A 257 -35.63 -29.10 34.44
N ARG A 258 -35.51 -28.13 35.35
CA ARG A 258 -36.50 -27.89 36.41
C ARG A 258 -37.87 -27.47 35.85
N CYS A 259 -37.90 -26.50 34.95
CA CYS A 259 -39.16 -26.03 34.34
C CYS A 259 -39.79 -27.09 33.43
N PHE A 260 -38.96 -27.87 32.73
CA PHE A 260 -39.42 -28.98 31.90
C PHE A 260 -40.07 -30.08 32.74
N SER A 261 -39.42 -30.48 33.83
CA SER A 261 -39.94 -31.48 34.76
C SER A 261 -41.26 -31.07 35.41
N ILE A 262 -41.44 -29.79 35.74
CA ILE A 262 -42.70 -29.27 36.29
C ILE A 262 -43.81 -29.33 35.24
N MET A 263 -43.54 -28.96 33.99
CA MET A 263 -44.55 -29.00 32.92
C MET A 263 -45.02 -30.43 32.62
N ILE A 264 -44.10 -31.38 32.47
CA ILE A 264 -44.47 -32.78 32.23
C ILE A 264 -45.28 -33.36 33.39
N LYS A 265 -44.94 -33.03 34.64
CA LYS A 265 -45.70 -33.45 35.83
C LYS A 265 -47.08 -32.79 35.97
N SER A 266 -47.30 -31.65 35.31
CA SER A 266 -48.59 -30.95 35.36
C SER A 266 -49.56 -31.44 34.27
N GLU A 267 -49.08 -32.25 33.32
CA GLU A 267 -49.84 -32.85 32.23
C GLU A 267 -50.20 -34.33 32.49
N MET A 268 -49.86 -34.85 33.68
CA MET A 268 -50.09 -36.24 34.11
C MET A 268 -51.05 -36.30 35.29
#